data_AF-A0A080ZSA2-F1
#
_entry.id   AF-A0A080ZSA2-F1
#
_cell.length_a   1.000
_cell.length_b   1.000
_cell.length_c   1.000
_cell.angle_alpha   90.00
_cell.angle_beta   90.00
_cell.angle_gamma   90.00
#
_symmetry.space_group_name_H-M   'P 1'
#
loop_
_entity.id
_entity.type
_entity.pdbx_description
1 polymer ?
#
loop_
_entity_poly.entity_id
_entity_poly.type
_entity_poly.pdbx_seq_one_letter_code
_entity_poly.pdbx_strand_id
1 'polypeptide(L)'
;MAKITSFMRVTKQPKAHGKKVDSSPVAKKQHVTKKEETVKYKHKHKKHEVSKEMKTIVEYIKYYDVPKDLETNVKFGCHSGLTYEKRLARAYSMDQLSLKHGKKNGAAPKPICLTCASVGHTHKTCPDGF
;
A
#
# COMPACT_ATOMS: atom_id res chain seq x y z
N MET A 1 47.65 34.42 -14.68
CA MET A 1 48.41 33.51 -15.57
C MET A 1 47.45 32.74 -16.48
N ALA A 2 47.89 32.51 -17.73
CA ALA A 2 47.50 31.49 -18.72
C ALA A 2 46.04 30.97 -18.74
N LYS A 3 45.21 31.31 -19.73
CA LYS A 3 45.10 30.73 -21.10
C LYS A 3 44.33 29.40 -21.16
N ILE A 4 43.26 29.45 -21.96
CA ILE A 4 42.38 28.40 -22.49
C ILE A 4 43.15 27.16 -22.97
N THR A 5 42.56 25.97 -22.81
CA THR A 5 42.56 24.78 -23.73
C THR A 5 42.19 23.53 -22.90
N SER A 6 41.42 22.53 -23.32
CA SER A 6 40.81 22.18 -24.61
C SER A 6 39.51 21.41 -24.35
N PHE A 7 38.49 21.63 -25.20
CA PHE A 7 37.36 20.73 -25.34
C PHE A 7 37.82 19.52 -26.15
N MET A 8 37.99 18.35 -25.52
CA MET A 8 38.24 17.10 -26.25
C MET A 8 36.95 16.61 -26.90
N ARG A 9 36.72 16.99 -28.16
CA ARG A 9 35.75 16.31 -29.04
C ARG A 9 36.35 14.98 -29.49
N VAL A 10 35.92 13.87 -28.89
CA VAL A 10 36.22 12.54 -29.40
C VAL A 10 35.23 12.23 -30.52
N THR A 11 35.59 12.59 -31.75
CA THR A 11 34.91 12.11 -32.96
C THR A 11 35.48 10.73 -33.32
N LYS A 12 34.83 9.66 -32.86
CA LYS A 12 35.05 8.34 -33.46
C LYS A 12 34.25 8.26 -34.76
N GLN A 13 34.96 8.32 -35.89
CA GLN A 13 34.42 7.97 -37.21
C GLN A 13 34.08 6.47 -37.29
N PRO A 14 33.07 6.08 -38.08
CA PRO A 14 32.68 4.68 -38.24
C PRO A 14 33.67 3.95 -39.15
N LYS A 15 34.24 2.84 -38.69
CA LYS A 15 34.93 1.89 -39.58
C LYS A 15 33.89 0.95 -40.19
N ALA A 16 33.59 1.19 -41.47
CA ALA A 16 32.97 0.21 -42.33
C ALA A 16 33.98 -0.92 -42.60
N HIS A 17 33.64 -2.16 -42.24
CA HIS A 17 34.15 -3.35 -42.90
C HIS A 17 33.04 -4.40 -42.92
N GLY A 18 32.54 -4.66 -44.13
CA GLY A 18 31.64 -5.76 -44.38
C GLY A 18 32.37 -7.10 -44.22
N LYS A 19 31.71 -8.04 -43.55
CA LYS A 19 31.88 -9.47 -43.83
C LYS A 19 30.57 -10.17 -43.45
N LYS A 20 29.89 -10.71 -44.46
CA LYS A 20 28.78 -11.66 -44.32
C LYS A 20 29.35 -12.98 -43.82
N VAL A 21 28.82 -13.56 -42.74
CA VAL A 21 28.81 -15.01 -42.49
C VAL A 21 27.58 -15.35 -41.61
N ASP A 22 27.09 -16.54 -41.87
CA ASP A 22 25.81 -17.19 -41.65
C ASP A 22 25.28 -17.33 -40.20
N SER A 23 23.95 -17.27 -40.12
CA SER A 23 23.02 -18.10 -39.35
C SER A 23 23.45 -18.65 -37.97
N SER A 24 22.90 -18.08 -36.89
CA SER A 24 22.67 -18.79 -35.62
C SER A 24 21.62 -18.09 -34.74
N PRO A 25 21.04 -18.75 -33.72
CA PRO A 25 19.61 -18.71 -33.42
C PRO A 25 19.16 -17.49 -32.62
N VAL A 26 17.88 -17.17 -32.83
CA VAL A 26 17.09 -16.15 -32.14
C VAL A 26 17.17 -16.34 -30.62
N ALA A 27 17.98 -15.51 -29.97
CA ALA A 27 17.85 -15.23 -28.55
C ALA A 27 16.51 -14.52 -28.33
N LYS A 28 15.50 -15.26 -27.89
CA LYS A 28 14.23 -14.71 -27.44
C LYS A 28 14.51 -13.80 -26.25
N LYS A 29 14.60 -12.48 -26.47
CA LYS A 29 14.43 -11.50 -25.41
C LYS A 29 13.07 -11.77 -24.78
N GLN A 30 13.05 -12.35 -23.58
CA GLN A 30 11.85 -12.36 -22.75
C GLN A 30 11.50 -10.90 -22.48
N HIS A 31 10.51 -10.41 -23.22
CA HIS A 31 9.91 -9.12 -22.98
C HIS A 31 9.16 -9.24 -21.66
N VAL A 32 9.81 -8.84 -20.55
CA VAL A 32 9.14 -8.65 -19.26
C VAL A 32 8.12 -7.55 -19.49
N THR A 33 6.87 -7.94 -19.75
CA THR A 33 5.74 -7.02 -19.78
C THR A 33 5.58 -6.48 -18.38
N LYS A 34 6.12 -5.29 -18.11
CA LYS A 34 5.68 -4.50 -16.96
C LYS A 34 4.16 -4.39 -17.07
N LYS A 35 3.43 -5.08 -16.20
CA LYS A 35 2.01 -4.78 -15.97
C LYS A 35 1.96 -3.34 -15.46
N GLU A 36 1.74 -2.40 -16.35
CA GLU A 36 1.31 -1.07 -15.96
C GLU A 36 -0.13 -1.21 -15.45
N GLU A 37 -0.27 -1.50 -14.16
CA GLU A 37 -1.54 -1.36 -13.48
C GLU A 37 -1.87 0.13 -13.44
N THR A 38 -2.63 0.58 -14.44
CA THR A 38 -3.19 1.93 -14.46
C THR A 38 -4.15 2.07 -13.29
N VAL A 39 -3.74 2.83 -12.26
CA VAL A 39 -4.57 3.12 -11.09
C VAL A 39 -5.76 3.96 -11.56
N LYS A 40 -6.93 3.32 -11.67
CA LYS A 40 -8.17 4.00 -12.03
C LYS A 40 -8.67 4.83 -10.85
N TYR A 41 -8.29 6.11 -10.83
CA TYR A 41 -8.84 7.05 -9.86
C TYR A 41 -10.35 7.18 -10.07
N LYS A 42 -11.12 6.99 -8.99
CA LYS A 42 -12.55 7.26 -9.02
C LYS A 42 -12.76 8.77 -9.11
N HIS A 43 -13.74 9.18 -9.92
CA HIS A 43 -14.12 10.58 -10.07
C HIS A 43 -14.55 11.17 -8.72
N LYS A 44 -14.22 12.45 -8.45
CA LYS A 44 -14.44 13.13 -7.16
C LYS A 44 -15.86 13.01 -6.58
N HIS A 45 -16.87 12.84 -7.41
CA HIS A 45 -18.28 12.77 -6.99
C HIS A 45 -18.84 11.35 -6.87
N LYS A 46 -18.03 10.31 -7.09
CA LYS A 46 -18.47 8.94 -6.82
C LYS A 46 -18.52 8.69 -5.32
N LYS A 47 -19.67 8.24 -4.82
CA LYS A 47 -19.84 7.87 -3.42
C LYS A 47 -18.82 6.79 -3.03
N HIS A 48 -18.20 6.94 -1.88
CA HIS A 48 -17.32 5.92 -1.32
C HIS A 48 -18.19 4.78 -0.78
N GLU A 49 -18.24 3.66 -1.51
CA GLU A 49 -18.91 2.46 -1.05
C GLU A 49 -17.94 1.58 -0.27
N VAL A 50 -18.32 1.31 0.98
CA VAL A 50 -17.59 0.49 1.94
C VAL A 50 -18.29 -0.87 2.04
N SER A 51 -17.52 -1.96 2.10
CA SER A 51 -18.07 -3.33 2.28
C SER A 51 -18.86 -3.45 3.59
N LYS A 52 -19.78 -4.42 3.65
CA LYS A 52 -20.60 -4.65 4.85
C LYS A 52 -19.74 -4.98 6.07
N GLU A 53 -18.71 -5.81 5.89
CA GLU A 53 -17.73 -6.20 6.92
C GLU A 53 -16.96 -4.99 7.47
N MET A 54 -16.54 -4.07 6.59
CA MET A 54 -15.78 -2.91 7.07
C MET A 54 -16.68 -1.96 7.86
N LYS A 55 -17.98 -1.88 7.54
CA LYS A 55 -18.95 -1.11 8.35
C LYS A 55 -19.13 -1.73 9.75
N THR A 56 -19.23 -3.05 9.86
CA THR A 56 -19.36 -3.72 11.16
C THR A 56 -18.09 -3.59 12.00
N ILE A 57 -16.90 -3.63 11.37
CA ILE A 57 -15.62 -3.36 12.04
C ILE A 57 -15.58 -1.91 12.57
N VAL A 58 -15.91 -0.92 11.74
CA VAL A 58 -15.94 0.49 12.16
C VAL A 58 -16.94 0.70 13.30
N GLU A 59 -18.09 0.03 13.26
CA GLU A 59 -19.08 0.07 14.32
C GLU A 59 -18.57 -0.53 15.63
N TYR A 60 -17.88 -1.67 15.56
CA TYR A 60 -17.25 -2.28 16.73
C TYR A 60 -16.14 -1.38 17.32
N ILE A 61 -15.35 -0.70 16.48
CA ILE A 61 -14.28 0.18 16.94
C ILE A 61 -14.83 1.44 17.67
N LYS A 62 -16.15 1.72 17.61
CA LYS A 62 -16.76 2.80 18.42
C LYS A 62 -16.53 2.63 19.93
N TYR A 63 -16.28 1.41 20.42
CA TYR A 63 -15.91 1.14 21.81
C TYR A 63 -14.49 1.60 22.18
N TYR A 64 -13.69 2.04 21.21
CA TYR A 64 -12.34 2.54 21.40
C TYR A 64 -12.32 4.08 21.30
N ASP A 65 -11.32 4.68 21.91
CA ASP A 65 -11.00 6.09 21.77
C ASP A 65 -10.25 6.30 20.46
N VAL A 66 -10.99 6.81 19.47
CA VAL A 66 -10.46 7.15 18.16
C VAL A 66 -10.00 8.61 18.18
N PRO A 67 -8.70 8.90 18.01
CA PRO A 67 -8.21 10.26 17.96
C PRO A 67 -8.78 11.02 16.76
N LYS A 68 -9.08 12.30 16.92
CA LYS A 68 -9.55 13.16 15.83
C LYS A 68 -8.50 13.31 14.72
N ASP A 69 -7.23 13.27 15.11
CA ASP A 69 -6.07 13.40 14.22
C ASP A 69 -5.66 12.06 13.59
N LEU A 70 -6.53 11.05 13.57
CA LEU A 70 -6.20 9.73 13.03
C LEU A 70 -5.59 9.81 11.63
N GLU A 71 -6.09 10.73 10.78
CA GLU A 71 -5.64 10.83 9.39
C GLU A 71 -4.36 11.64 9.20
N THR A 72 -4.12 12.60 10.07
CA THR A 72 -3.02 13.57 10.00
C THR A 72 -1.83 13.16 10.86
N ASN A 73 -2.01 12.24 11.81
CA ASN A 73 -0.95 11.81 12.70
C ASN A 73 -0.16 10.64 12.09
N VAL A 74 1.15 10.84 11.97
CA VAL A 74 2.12 9.88 11.39
C VAL A 74 2.14 8.54 12.16
N LYS A 75 1.76 8.52 13.45
CA LYS A 75 1.71 7.31 14.29
C LYS A 75 0.81 6.21 13.69
N PHE A 76 -0.26 6.60 12.98
CA PHE A 76 -1.22 5.68 12.39
C PHE A 76 -0.85 5.22 10.96
N GLY A 77 0.33 5.61 10.48
CA GLY A 77 0.88 5.23 9.18
C GLY A 77 0.87 6.38 8.17
N CYS A 78 1.12 6.06 6.91
CA CYS A 78 1.23 7.04 5.82
C CYS A 78 -0.10 7.81 5.63
N HIS A 79 0.01 9.11 5.32
CA HIS A 79 -1.17 9.98 5.11
C HIS A 79 -1.95 9.68 3.83
N SER A 80 -1.31 9.05 2.84
CA SER A 80 -1.90 8.74 1.54
C SER A 80 -2.11 7.23 1.35
N GLY A 81 -3.00 6.86 0.42
CA GLY A 81 -3.17 5.48 -0.06
C GLY A 81 -4.17 4.63 0.73
N LEU A 82 -4.68 5.12 1.86
CA LEU A 82 -5.71 4.44 2.64
C LEU A 82 -6.92 5.37 2.84
N THR A 83 -8.10 4.76 2.92
CA THR A 83 -9.32 5.45 3.36
C THR A 83 -9.37 5.46 4.89
N TYR A 84 -10.23 6.32 5.45
CA TYR A 84 -10.43 6.44 6.90
C TYR A 84 -10.68 5.08 7.56
N GLU A 85 -11.58 4.28 7.01
CA GLU A 85 -12.00 2.98 7.58
C GLU A 85 -10.84 1.99 7.57
N LYS A 86 -10.06 1.96 6.49
CA LYS A 86 -8.88 1.10 6.38
C LYS A 86 -7.77 1.54 7.35
N ARG A 87 -7.60 2.85 7.53
CA ARG A 87 -6.65 3.40 8.51
C ARG A 87 -7.08 3.05 9.93
N LEU A 88 -8.38 3.14 10.23
CA LEU A 88 -8.95 2.77 11.51
C LEU A 88 -8.79 1.27 11.81
N ALA A 89 -9.11 0.41 10.83
CA ALA A 89 -8.92 -1.03 10.95
C ALA A 89 -7.45 -1.41 11.16
N ARG A 90 -6.51 -0.70 10.52
CA ARG A 90 -5.07 -0.88 10.72
C ARG A 90 -4.62 -0.42 12.12
N ALA A 91 -5.10 0.74 12.58
CA ALA A 91 -4.80 1.22 13.92
C ALA A 91 -5.31 0.22 14.99
N TYR A 92 -6.47 -0.39 14.74
CA TYR A 92 -7.01 -1.47 15.56
C TYR A 92 -6.13 -2.73 15.54
N SER A 93 -5.72 -3.24 14.37
CA SER A 93 -4.89 -4.45 14.31
C SER A 93 -3.49 -4.30 14.91
N MET A 94 -3.01 -3.06 15.01
CA MET A 94 -1.73 -2.72 15.63
C MET A 94 -1.87 -2.35 17.11
N ASP A 95 -3.05 -2.51 17.72
CA ASP A 95 -3.35 -2.15 19.10
C ASP A 95 -2.97 -0.69 19.44
N GLN A 96 -3.07 0.21 18.46
CA GLN A 96 -2.71 1.63 18.61
C GLN A 96 -3.86 2.48 19.19
N LEU A 97 -5.04 1.89 19.32
CA LEU A 97 -6.24 2.54 19.85
C LEU A 97 -6.42 2.16 21.32
N SER A 98 -6.65 3.15 22.18
CA SER A 98 -7.01 2.89 23.57
C SER A 98 -8.49 2.53 23.68
N LEU A 99 -8.81 1.62 24.60
CA LEU A 99 -10.20 1.35 24.95
C LEU A 99 -10.81 2.57 25.64
N LYS A 100 -12.06 2.93 25.29
CA LYS A 100 -12.80 3.92 26.08
C LYS A 100 -12.88 3.45 27.51
N HIS A 101 -12.49 4.29 28.46
CA HIS A 101 -12.60 3.99 29.89
C HIS A 101 -14.08 3.83 30.29
N GLY A 102 -14.60 2.60 30.17
CA GLY A 102 -15.93 2.19 30.59
C GLY A 102 -15.86 1.16 31.71
N LYS A 103 -16.05 1.63 32.95
CA LYS A 103 -16.10 0.88 34.23
C LYS A 103 -14.82 0.13 34.63
N LYS A 104 -14.30 0.49 35.81
CA LYS A 104 -13.08 -0.03 36.49
C LYS A 104 -12.99 -1.56 36.65
N ASN A 105 -14.01 -2.33 36.31
CA ASN A 105 -14.11 -3.78 36.54
C ASN A 105 -14.57 -4.58 35.30
N GLY A 106 -14.61 -3.97 34.11
CA GLY A 106 -15.05 -4.65 32.89
C GLY A 106 -13.90 -5.41 32.21
N ALA A 107 -14.09 -6.69 31.90
CA ALA A 107 -13.18 -7.44 31.05
C ALA A 107 -13.01 -6.73 29.69
N ALA A 108 -11.78 -6.74 29.14
CA ALA A 108 -11.51 -6.18 27.82
C ALA A 108 -12.47 -6.78 26.78
N PRO A 109 -13.02 -5.97 25.86
CA PRO A 109 -13.94 -6.49 24.86
C PRO A 109 -13.22 -7.53 23.98
N LYS A 110 -13.92 -8.62 23.67
CA LYS A 110 -13.39 -9.72 22.85
C LYS A 110 -12.95 -9.21 21.48
N PRO A 111 -11.79 -9.61 20.93
CA PRO A 111 -11.27 -9.07 19.67
C PRO A 111 -12.23 -9.31 18.50
N ILE A 112 -12.26 -8.38 17.53
CA ILE A 112 -12.97 -8.56 16.25
C ILE A 112 -11.98 -8.98 15.16
N CYS A 113 -12.42 -9.86 14.28
CA CYS A 113 -11.64 -10.32 13.15
C CYS A 113 -11.79 -9.35 11.96
N LEU A 114 -10.68 -8.96 11.33
CA LEU A 114 -10.72 -8.01 10.21
C LEU A 114 -11.10 -8.61 8.86
N THR A 115 -11.06 -9.94 8.73
CA THR A 115 -11.43 -10.67 7.50
C THR A 115 -12.92 -10.97 7.46
N CYS A 116 -13.45 -11.63 8.49
CA CYS A 116 -14.86 -12.05 8.53
C CYS A 116 -15.75 -11.16 9.41
N ALA A 117 -15.20 -10.10 10.02
CA ALA A 117 -15.92 -9.18 10.90
C ALA A 117 -16.66 -9.83 12.07
N SER A 118 -16.24 -11.04 12.48
CA SER A 118 -16.81 -11.75 13.62
C SER A 118 -16.01 -11.49 14.91
N VAL A 119 -16.71 -11.50 16.05
CA VAL A 119 -16.12 -11.24 17.36
C VAL A 119 -15.71 -12.56 18.02
N GLY A 120 -14.51 -12.60 18.60
CA GLY A 120 -13.99 -13.72 19.38
C GLY A 120 -12.61 -14.21 18.94
N HIS A 121 -12.13 -13.78 17.77
CA HIS A 121 -10.82 -14.18 17.26
C HIS A 121 -10.17 -13.04 16.47
N THR A 122 -8.86 -13.15 16.26
CA THR A 122 -8.10 -12.17 15.46
C THR A 122 -7.94 -12.68 14.03
N HIS A 123 -7.52 -11.81 13.10
CA HIS A 123 -7.21 -12.19 11.72
C HIS A 123 -6.31 -13.43 11.62
N LYS A 124 -5.33 -13.60 12.52
CA LYS A 124 -4.38 -14.72 12.50
C LYS A 124 -5.01 -16.09 12.76
N THR A 125 -6.16 -16.10 13.42
CA THR A 125 -6.87 -17.30 13.85
C THR A 125 -8.23 -17.41 13.15
N CYS A 126 -8.40 -16.71 12.02
CA CYS A 126 -9.64 -16.70 11.29
C CYS A 126 -9.83 -18.02 10.54
N PRO A 127 -10.95 -18.73 10.71
CA PRO A 127 -11.24 -19.96 9.97
C PRO A 127 -11.41 -19.71 8.46
N ASP A 128 -11.90 -18.52 8.09
CA ASP A 128 -12.12 -18.11 6.71
C ASP A 128 -10.87 -17.48 6.05
N GLY A 129 -9.79 -17.29 6.81
CA GLY A 129 -8.58 -16.63 6.34
C GLY A 129 -7.54 -17.64 5.85
N PHE A 130 -7.54 -17.91 4.54
CA PHE A 130 -6.49 -18.66 3.84
C PHE A 130 -5.60 -17.72 3.02
#